data_AF-J8EQ68-F1
#
_entry.id   AF-J8EQ68-F1
#
_cell.length_a   1.000
_cell.length_b   1.000
_cell.length_c   1.000
_cell.angle_alpha   90.00
_cell.angle_beta   90.00
_cell.angle_gamma   90.00
#
_symmetry.space_group_name_H-M   'P 1'
#
loop_
_entity.id
_entity.type
_entity.pdbx_description
1 polymer ?
#
loop_
_entity_poly.entity_id
_entity_poly.type
_entity_poly.pdbx_seq_one_letter_code
_entity_poly.pdbx_strand_id
1 'polypeptide(L)'
;MKHPLYNHWSETKYLKDIVTNPLIEVGEYSYYSGYYGHQNFEDGCVRYLWGDAKSRVLFNPIEQMGWHLDKLIIGNYVCIASGVVILMGGNHNHHSEWITVYPFAEQIEQSYEPKGDTVIKSDAWIGMNAIIMPGVTIGEGAIVAAGSVVSKDVPPYTIVGGNPAKEIKKRFTDTEINMLMEMRWFDWDRELIEKAIPLLSSPAIEPLFTFYKNEVKNK
;
A
#
# COMPACT_ATOMS: atom_id res chain seq x y z
N MET A 1 15.86 -17.49 23.69
CA MET A 1 16.23 -16.48 22.68
C MET A 1 15.06 -16.36 21.72
N LYS A 2 14.52 -15.15 21.48
CA LYS A 2 13.51 -14.98 20.42
C LYS A 2 14.24 -15.15 19.09
N HIS A 3 13.76 -16.05 18.23
CA HIS A 3 14.29 -16.18 16.87
C HIS A 3 14.08 -14.87 16.11
N PRO A 4 15.04 -14.46 15.28
CA PRO A 4 14.87 -13.24 14.48
C PRO A 4 13.71 -13.44 13.50
N LEU A 5 12.92 -12.37 13.29
CA LEU A 5 11.77 -12.41 12.38
C LEU A 5 12.19 -12.61 10.91
N TYR A 6 13.39 -12.11 10.58
CA TYR A 6 14.09 -12.28 9.30
C TYR A 6 15.53 -12.71 9.58
N ASN A 7 16.02 -13.76 8.92
CA ASN A 7 17.41 -14.21 9.09
C ASN A 7 18.39 -13.41 8.21
N HIS A 8 17.92 -12.87 7.08
CA HIS A 8 18.75 -12.16 6.10
C HIS A 8 17.92 -11.17 5.26
N TRP A 9 18.56 -10.16 4.65
CA TRP A 9 17.88 -9.13 3.86
C TRP A 9 17.24 -9.64 2.56
N SER A 10 17.64 -10.83 2.11
CA SER A 10 17.04 -11.50 0.95
C SER A 10 15.72 -12.20 1.28
N GLU A 11 15.37 -12.34 2.56
CA GLU A 11 14.09 -12.92 2.95
C GLU A 11 12.96 -11.91 2.81
N THR A 12 11.84 -12.37 2.26
CA THR A 12 10.59 -11.64 2.20
C THR A 12 9.51 -12.43 2.93
N LYS A 13 8.44 -11.74 3.34
CA LYS A 13 7.22 -12.36 3.87
C LYS A 13 6.05 -11.89 3.03
N TYR A 14 5.24 -12.83 2.55
CA TYR A 14 3.98 -12.48 1.89
C TYR A 14 3.02 -11.91 2.92
N LEU A 15 2.40 -10.79 2.58
CA LEU A 15 1.54 -10.04 3.48
C LEU A 15 0.29 -10.85 3.86
N LYS A 16 -0.27 -11.61 2.91
CA LYS A 16 -1.43 -12.48 3.11
C LYS A 16 -1.23 -13.53 4.21
N ASP A 17 0.03 -13.93 4.46
CA ASP A 17 0.36 -14.93 5.48
C ASP A 17 0.59 -14.33 6.87
N ILE A 18 0.85 -13.01 6.96
CA ILE A 18 1.31 -12.36 8.19
C ILE A 18 0.40 -11.23 8.71
N VAL A 19 -0.49 -10.69 7.88
CA VAL A 19 -1.44 -9.64 8.28
C VAL A 19 -2.61 -10.25 9.04
N THR A 20 -2.98 -9.62 10.15
CA THR A 20 -4.02 -10.12 11.06
C THR A 20 -5.04 -9.07 11.47
N ASN A 21 -4.75 -7.78 11.27
CA ASN A 21 -5.64 -6.68 11.55
C ASN A 21 -6.80 -6.67 10.54
N PRO A 22 -8.07 -6.71 11.00
CA PRO A 22 -9.25 -6.76 10.12
C PRO A 22 -9.49 -5.49 9.31
N LEU A 23 -8.80 -4.38 9.61
CA LEU A 23 -8.83 -3.15 8.81
C LEU A 23 -7.75 -3.09 7.73
N ILE A 24 -7.00 -4.18 7.55
CA ILE A 24 -6.02 -4.31 6.48
C ILE A 24 -6.50 -5.39 5.50
N GLU A 25 -6.70 -5.00 4.25
CA GLU A 25 -7.03 -5.89 3.14
C GLU A 25 -5.80 -6.06 2.24
N VAL A 26 -5.48 -7.30 1.86
CA VAL A 26 -4.23 -7.62 1.16
C VAL A 26 -4.49 -8.60 0.02
N GLY A 27 -3.99 -8.26 -1.17
CA GLY A 27 -3.99 -9.11 -2.36
C GLY A 27 -2.91 -10.19 -2.38
N GLU A 28 -2.92 -11.00 -3.42
CA GLU A 28 -1.99 -12.12 -3.60
C GLU A 28 -0.57 -11.64 -3.91
N TYR A 29 0.43 -12.41 -3.46
CA TYR A 29 1.86 -12.23 -3.76
C TYR A 29 2.50 -10.90 -3.36
N SER A 30 1.75 -9.99 -2.76
CA SER A 30 2.29 -8.78 -2.14
C SER A 30 3.15 -9.13 -0.94
N TYR A 31 4.33 -8.50 -0.82
CA TYR A 31 5.32 -8.88 0.18
C TYR A 31 5.97 -7.68 0.86
N TYR A 32 6.54 -7.94 2.03
CA TYR A 32 7.40 -7.02 2.77
C TYR A 32 8.81 -7.59 2.98
N SER A 33 9.84 -6.82 2.64
CA SER A 33 11.26 -7.12 2.90
C SER A 33 11.78 -6.34 4.12
N GLY A 34 11.46 -6.83 5.32
CA GLY A 34 11.59 -6.08 6.58
C GLY A 34 12.89 -6.25 7.38
N TYR A 35 13.93 -6.87 6.82
CA TYR A 35 15.14 -7.24 7.57
C TYR A 35 15.75 -6.10 8.40
N TYR A 36 15.89 -4.90 7.82
CA TYR A 36 16.50 -3.74 8.51
C TYR A 36 15.57 -3.08 9.53
N GLY A 37 14.25 -3.29 9.42
CA GLY A 37 13.27 -2.74 10.37
C GLY A 37 13.11 -3.58 11.64
N HIS A 38 13.57 -4.84 11.62
CA HIS A 38 13.46 -5.81 12.72
C HIS A 38 12.03 -5.98 13.29
N GLN A 39 11.01 -5.64 12.50
CA GLN A 39 9.59 -5.69 12.85
C GLN A 39 8.83 -6.39 11.72
N ASN A 40 7.64 -6.93 12.02
CA ASN A 40 6.74 -7.45 11.00
C ASN A 40 6.11 -6.29 10.24
N PHE A 41 5.28 -6.58 9.24
CA PHE A 41 4.62 -5.54 8.47
C PHE A 41 3.69 -4.65 9.32
N GLU A 42 2.85 -5.24 10.19
CA GLU A 42 1.86 -4.47 10.96
C GLU A 42 2.52 -3.53 12.00
N ASP A 43 3.52 -3.99 12.74
CA ASP A 43 4.24 -3.16 13.74
C ASP A 43 5.31 -2.26 13.10
N GLY A 44 5.87 -2.70 11.96
CA GLY A 44 6.98 -2.06 11.26
C GLY A 44 6.56 -0.95 10.30
N CYS A 45 5.50 -1.20 9.52
CA CYS A 45 5.06 -0.30 8.46
C CYS A 45 3.78 0.46 8.82
N VAL A 46 2.80 -0.20 9.45
CA VAL A 46 1.50 0.41 9.69
C VAL A 46 1.51 1.18 11.00
N ARG A 47 1.06 2.44 10.98
CA ARG A 47 1.05 3.31 12.17
C ARG A 47 -0.35 3.82 12.44
N TYR A 48 -0.75 3.78 13.72
CA TYR A 48 -2.00 4.35 14.22
C TYR A 48 -3.28 3.73 13.66
N LEU A 49 -3.21 2.49 13.16
CA LEU A 49 -4.40 1.75 12.74
C LEU A 49 -4.96 0.97 13.93
N TRP A 50 -6.14 1.37 14.42
CA TRP A 50 -6.89 0.54 15.37
C TRP A 50 -7.28 -0.78 14.71
N GLY A 51 -7.44 -1.83 15.51
CA GLY A 51 -7.95 -3.11 15.02
C GLY A 51 -7.01 -4.27 15.29
N ASP A 52 -5.75 -4.06 15.68
CA ASP A 52 -4.90 -5.14 16.17
C ASP A 52 -5.43 -5.74 17.49
N ALA A 53 -4.90 -6.88 17.92
CA ALA A 53 -5.36 -7.54 19.14
C ALA A 53 -5.20 -6.67 20.41
N LYS A 54 -4.24 -5.74 20.44
CA LYS A 54 -3.97 -4.88 21.61
C LYS A 54 -4.98 -3.74 21.70
N SER A 55 -5.21 -3.05 20.60
CA SER A 55 -6.14 -1.92 20.51
C SER A 55 -7.59 -2.35 20.73
N ARG A 56 -8.01 -3.51 20.19
CA ARG A 56 -9.38 -4.04 20.38
C ARG A 56 -9.73 -4.40 21.83
N VAL A 57 -8.75 -4.75 22.67
CA VAL A 57 -9.02 -5.03 24.10
C VAL A 57 -9.05 -3.78 24.97
N LEU A 58 -8.46 -2.68 24.49
CA LEU A 58 -8.39 -1.42 25.25
C LEU A 58 -9.69 -0.62 25.10
N PHE A 59 -10.19 -0.49 23.88
CA PHE A 59 -11.41 0.24 23.58
C PHE A 59 -11.91 -0.10 22.18
N ASN A 60 -13.19 0.22 21.92
CA ASN A 60 -13.79 0.11 20.59
C ASN A 60 -14.32 1.48 20.15
N PRO A 61 -13.59 2.25 19.32
CA PRO A 61 -14.02 3.59 18.91
C PRO A 61 -15.30 3.55 18.05
N ILE A 62 -15.55 2.44 17.35
CA ILE A 62 -16.73 2.30 16.51
C ILE A 62 -17.98 2.21 17.41
N GLU A 63 -17.94 1.36 18.44
CA GLU A 63 -19.06 1.19 19.37
C GLU A 63 -19.18 2.32 20.39
N GLN A 64 -18.05 2.84 20.88
CA GLN A 64 -18.03 3.82 21.98
C GLN A 64 -18.20 5.27 21.49
N MET A 65 -17.72 5.58 20.29
CA MET A 65 -17.68 6.94 19.76
C MET A 65 -18.40 7.09 18.41
N GLY A 66 -18.90 5.98 17.83
CA GLY A 66 -19.57 6.00 16.53
C GLY A 66 -18.62 6.31 15.35
N TRP A 67 -17.30 6.19 15.54
CA TRP A 67 -16.33 6.57 14.52
C TRP A 67 -16.33 5.61 13.32
N HIS A 68 -16.13 6.19 12.13
CA HIS A 68 -15.84 5.45 10.91
C HIS A 68 -14.34 5.47 10.64
N LEU A 69 -13.68 4.32 10.75
CA LEU A 69 -12.23 4.22 10.62
C LEU A 69 -11.80 3.93 9.17
N ASP A 70 -10.71 4.57 8.75
CA ASP A 70 -10.02 4.30 7.49
C ASP A 70 -9.43 2.88 7.47
N LYS A 71 -9.44 2.23 6.31
CA LYS A 71 -8.76 0.96 6.03
C LYS A 71 -7.45 1.16 5.28
N LEU A 72 -6.58 0.14 5.37
CA LEU A 72 -5.43 -0.02 4.49
C LEU A 72 -5.72 -1.12 3.48
N ILE A 73 -5.72 -0.79 2.19
CA ILE A 73 -6.01 -1.75 1.11
C ILE A 73 -4.77 -1.89 0.23
N ILE A 74 -4.26 -3.11 0.09
CA ILE A 74 -3.06 -3.42 -0.69
C ILE A 74 -3.44 -4.43 -1.78
N GLY A 75 -3.16 -4.10 -3.04
CA GLY A 75 -3.47 -4.95 -4.20
C GLY A 75 -2.56 -6.17 -4.33
N ASN A 76 -2.56 -6.78 -5.52
CA ASN A 76 -1.74 -7.94 -5.85
C ASN A 76 -0.32 -7.52 -6.28
N TYR A 77 0.69 -8.35 -6.01
CA TYR A 77 2.06 -8.16 -6.47
C TYR A 77 2.70 -6.81 -6.06
N VAL A 78 2.30 -6.26 -4.90
CA VAL A 78 2.90 -5.04 -4.34
C VAL A 78 4.23 -5.38 -3.66
N CYS A 79 5.28 -4.63 -4.01
CA CYS A 79 6.61 -4.77 -3.41
C CYS A 79 6.82 -3.69 -2.35
N ILE A 80 6.95 -4.06 -1.07
CA ILE A 80 7.19 -3.12 0.03
C ILE A 80 8.59 -3.32 0.62
N ALA A 81 9.43 -2.29 0.52
CA ALA A 81 10.78 -2.32 1.08
C ALA A 81 10.81 -2.04 2.59
N SER A 82 11.93 -2.39 3.23
CA SER A 82 12.16 -2.14 4.66
C SER A 82 11.91 -0.68 5.06
N GLY A 83 11.39 -0.47 6.27
CA GLY A 83 11.23 0.85 6.88
C GLY A 83 10.18 1.77 6.22
N VAL A 84 9.44 1.31 5.21
CA VAL A 84 8.26 2.03 4.71
C VAL A 84 7.30 2.31 5.87
N VAL A 85 6.75 3.52 5.92
CA VAL A 85 5.75 3.93 6.91
C VAL A 85 4.45 4.26 6.19
N ILE A 86 3.36 3.67 6.66
CA ILE A 86 1.99 3.93 6.18
C ILE A 86 1.22 4.51 7.37
N LEU A 87 0.94 5.82 7.31
CA LEU A 87 0.22 6.52 8.36
C LEU A 87 -1.29 6.31 8.18
N MET A 88 -1.94 5.78 9.22
CA MET A 88 -3.39 5.63 9.31
C MET A 88 -3.93 6.52 10.44
N GLY A 89 -5.20 6.37 10.81
CA GLY A 89 -5.78 7.06 11.97
C GLY A 89 -6.34 8.45 11.67
N GLY A 90 -6.75 8.71 10.42
CA GLY A 90 -7.40 9.96 10.04
C GLY A 90 -6.56 11.21 10.35
N ASN A 91 -7.16 12.17 11.04
CA ASN A 91 -6.52 13.39 11.52
C ASN A 91 -5.82 13.26 12.89
N HIS A 92 -5.80 12.07 13.51
CA HIS A 92 -5.31 11.84 14.89
C HIS A 92 -5.96 12.75 15.95
N ASN A 93 -7.23 13.15 15.78
CA ASN A 93 -7.93 14.07 16.66
C ASN A 93 -7.39 15.52 16.65
N HIS A 94 -6.63 15.89 15.63
CA HIS A 94 -6.08 17.24 15.47
C HIS A 94 -6.74 17.96 14.29
N HIS A 95 -7.37 19.11 14.54
CA HIS A 95 -7.95 19.96 13.51
C HIS A 95 -7.10 21.20 13.27
N SER A 96 -6.66 21.40 12.03
CA SER A 96 -5.89 22.60 11.64
C SER A 96 -6.73 23.87 11.65
N GLU A 97 -8.05 23.75 11.49
CA GLU A 97 -8.99 24.88 11.38
C GLU A 97 -9.58 25.31 12.73
N TRP A 98 -9.26 24.62 13.83
CA TRP A 98 -9.70 24.99 15.17
C TRP A 98 -8.72 25.96 15.84
N ILE A 99 -9.18 26.67 16.87
CA ILE A 99 -8.33 27.61 17.63
C ILE A 99 -7.10 26.91 18.22
N THR A 100 -7.22 25.63 18.58
CA THR A 100 -6.12 24.81 19.10
C THR A 100 -6.15 23.42 18.46
N VAL A 101 -4.97 22.87 18.22
CA VAL A 101 -4.78 21.48 17.79
C VAL A 101 -4.78 20.50 18.97
N TYR A 102 -4.89 20.98 20.21
CA TYR A 102 -4.84 20.10 21.39
C TYR A 102 -6.13 19.27 21.53
N PRO A 103 -6.04 17.93 21.62
CA PRO A 103 -7.21 17.06 21.72
C PRO A 103 -7.65 16.94 23.18
N PHE A 104 -8.52 17.85 23.64
CA PHE A 104 -9.13 17.74 24.97
C PHE A 104 -9.96 16.46 25.08
N ALA A 105 -9.78 15.71 26.18
CA ALA A 105 -10.46 14.44 26.40
C ALA A 105 -12.00 14.59 26.39
N GLU A 106 -12.49 15.74 26.87
CA GLU A 106 -13.91 16.11 26.90
C GLU A 106 -14.52 16.32 25.51
N GLN A 107 -13.69 16.48 24.47
CA GLN A 107 -14.11 16.71 23.08
C GLN A 107 -13.64 15.60 22.13
N ILE A 108 -12.99 14.54 22.65
CA ILE A 108 -12.32 13.54 21.81
C ILE A 108 -13.27 12.91 20.80
N GLU A 109 -14.48 12.55 21.24
CA GLU A 109 -15.53 11.91 20.43
C GLU A 109 -15.87 12.69 19.16
N GLN A 110 -15.80 14.03 19.21
CA GLN A 110 -16.16 14.92 18.11
C GLN A 110 -14.96 15.36 17.26
N SER A 111 -13.74 15.04 17.70
CA SER A 111 -12.50 15.55 17.11
C SER A 111 -11.86 14.64 16.06
N TYR A 112 -12.36 13.41 15.91
CA TYR A 112 -11.84 12.50 14.91
C TYR A 112 -12.48 12.76 13.54
N GLU A 113 -11.64 12.90 12.52
CA GLU A 113 -12.05 12.91 11.12
C GLU A 113 -11.25 11.85 10.33
N PRO A 114 -11.93 10.95 9.60
CA PRO A 114 -11.26 10.03 8.67
C PRO A 114 -10.60 10.81 7.52
N LYS A 115 -9.56 10.24 6.92
CA LYS A 115 -8.95 10.78 5.69
C LYS A 115 -9.34 9.98 4.44
N GLY A 116 -10.11 8.92 4.61
CA GLY A 116 -10.38 7.92 3.58
C GLY A 116 -9.35 6.80 3.64
N ASP A 117 -9.67 5.68 2.98
CA ASP A 117 -8.80 4.52 2.92
C ASP A 117 -7.46 4.88 2.26
N THR A 118 -6.37 4.35 2.82
CA THR A 118 -5.07 4.38 2.14
C THR A 118 -4.99 3.16 1.23
N VAL A 119 -4.79 3.39 -0.07
CA VAL A 119 -4.87 2.33 -1.08
C VAL A 119 -3.54 2.22 -1.82
N ILE A 120 -2.91 1.04 -1.79
CA ILE A 120 -1.73 0.73 -2.60
C ILE A 120 -2.14 -0.29 -3.65
N LYS A 121 -2.34 0.15 -4.90
CA LYS A 121 -2.84 -0.73 -5.96
C LYS A 121 -1.77 -1.69 -6.48
N SER A 122 -2.23 -2.68 -7.26
CA SER A 122 -1.41 -3.80 -7.73
C SER A 122 -0.16 -3.37 -8.53
N ASP A 123 0.88 -4.20 -8.51
CA ASP A 123 2.19 -3.96 -9.16
C ASP A 123 2.96 -2.72 -8.64
N ALA A 124 2.47 -2.02 -7.60
CA ALA A 124 3.18 -0.88 -7.05
C ALA A 124 4.46 -1.30 -6.33
N TRP A 125 5.49 -0.44 -6.41
CA TRP A 125 6.74 -0.62 -5.68
C TRP A 125 7.02 0.55 -4.75
N ILE A 126 7.07 0.27 -3.45
CA ILE A 126 7.30 1.27 -2.41
C ILE A 126 8.73 1.16 -1.89
N GLY A 127 9.53 2.17 -2.19
CA GLY A 127 10.95 2.25 -1.86
C GLY A 127 11.22 2.40 -0.36
N MET A 128 12.41 1.96 0.05
CA MET A 128 12.84 1.92 1.45
C MET A 128 12.64 3.28 2.14
N ASN A 129 12.12 3.26 3.37
CA ASN A 129 11.87 4.45 4.20
C ASN A 129 10.92 5.49 3.57
N ALA A 130 10.13 5.16 2.55
CA ALA A 130 9.06 6.04 2.08
C ALA A 130 7.94 6.14 3.12
N ILE A 131 7.30 7.31 3.19
CA ILE A 131 6.17 7.61 4.07
C ILE A 131 4.94 7.87 3.20
N ILE A 132 3.88 7.11 3.40
CA ILE A 132 2.57 7.29 2.76
C ILE A 132 1.65 7.96 3.78
N MET A 133 1.13 9.14 3.45
CA MET A 133 0.21 9.88 4.31
C MET A 133 -1.20 9.26 4.27
N PRO A 134 -2.06 9.52 5.29
CA PRO A 134 -3.41 8.96 5.35
C PRO A 134 -4.26 9.36 4.14
N GLY A 135 -5.08 8.44 3.64
CA GLY A 135 -6.05 8.68 2.55
C GLY A 135 -5.44 8.76 1.14
N VAL A 136 -4.14 8.48 0.99
CA VAL A 136 -3.47 8.49 -0.31
C VAL A 136 -3.72 7.20 -1.08
N THR A 137 -4.02 7.33 -2.38
CA THR A 137 -4.03 6.23 -3.34
C THR A 137 -2.73 6.20 -4.17
N ILE A 138 -2.00 5.10 -4.09
CA ILE A 138 -0.88 4.77 -4.97
C ILE A 138 -1.39 3.93 -6.14
N GLY A 139 -1.31 4.46 -7.35
CA GLY A 139 -1.82 3.85 -8.58
C GLY A 139 -1.10 2.55 -8.97
N GLU A 140 -1.74 1.81 -9.88
CA GLU A 140 -1.23 0.51 -10.37
C GLU A 140 0.12 0.68 -11.03
N GLY A 141 1.08 -0.19 -10.71
CA GLY A 141 2.43 -0.11 -11.25
C GLY A 141 3.18 1.18 -10.88
N ALA A 142 2.68 2.02 -9.98
CA ALA A 142 3.40 3.21 -9.56
C ALA A 142 4.66 2.85 -8.76
N ILE A 143 5.67 3.73 -8.81
CA ILE A 143 6.92 3.56 -8.07
C ILE A 143 7.11 4.76 -7.16
N VAL A 144 7.25 4.49 -5.86
CA VAL A 144 7.60 5.50 -4.86
C VAL A 144 9.09 5.36 -4.55
N ALA A 145 9.89 6.37 -4.86
CA ALA A 145 11.32 6.34 -4.58
C ALA A 145 11.60 6.28 -3.07
N ALA A 146 12.75 5.72 -2.69
CA ALA A 146 13.18 5.63 -1.31
C ALA A 146 13.21 7.00 -0.61
N GLY A 147 12.81 7.03 0.67
CA GLY A 147 12.80 8.25 1.50
C GLY A 147 11.76 9.31 1.11
N SER A 148 10.83 8.99 0.21
CA SER A 148 9.82 9.95 -0.25
C SER A 148 8.68 10.13 0.76
N VAL A 149 8.08 11.32 0.82
CA VAL A 149 6.87 11.59 1.61
C VAL A 149 5.71 11.86 0.66
N VAL A 150 4.84 10.87 0.51
CA VAL A 150 3.71 10.90 -0.44
C VAL A 150 2.48 11.44 0.28
N SER A 151 2.09 12.68 -0.04
CA SER A 151 0.95 13.39 0.55
C SER A 151 -0.20 13.64 -0.42
N LYS A 152 -0.12 13.08 -1.64
CA LYS A 152 -1.15 13.16 -2.68
C LYS A 152 -1.17 11.86 -3.48
N ASP A 153 -2.30 11.57 -4.10
CA ASP A 153 -2.47 10.41 -4.97
C ASP A 153 -1.41 10.37 -6.08
N VAL A 154 -0.99 9.14 -6.39
CA VAL A 154 -0.01 8.85 -7.43
C VAL A 154 -0.72 8.18 -8.61
N PRO A 155 -0.67 8.75 -9.82
CA PRO A 155 -1.28 8.12 -10.99
C PRO A 155 -0.66 6.75 -11.32
N PRO A 156 -1.40 5.85 -12.01
CA PRO A 156 -0.86 4.58 -12.47
C PRO A 156 0.41 4.73 -13.29
N TYR A 157 1.36 3.83 -13.09
CA TYR A 157 2.65 3.75 -13.77
C TYR A 157 3.51 5.01 -13.64
N THR A 158 3.23 5.89 -12.67
CA THR A 158 4.04 7.07 -12.37
C THR A 158 5.13 6.75 -11.36
N ILE A 159 6.33 7.31 -11.58
CA ILE A 159 7.43 7.31 -10.63
C ILE A 159 7.43 8.65 -9.89
N VAL A 160 7.31 8.61 -8.56
CA VAL A 160 7.36 9.79 -7.70
C VAL A 160 8.55 9.74 -6.76
N GLY A 161 9.05 10.92 -6.34
CA GLY A 161 10.08 10.99 -5.32
C GLY A 161 10.19 12.35 -4.62
N GLY A 162 10.82 12.37 -3.44
CA GLY A 162 11.11 13.57 -2.67
C GLY A 162 10.17 13.83 -1.49
N ASN A 163 10.35 14.97 -0.82
CA ASN A 163 9.52 15.43 0.29
C ASN A 163 9.17 16.93 0.10
N PRO A 164 7.92 17.27 -0.28
CA PRO A 164 6.86 16.34 -0.66
C PRO A 164 7.21 15.60 -1.96
N ALA A 165 6.68 14.38 -2.11
CA ALA A 165 6.89 13.59 -3.31
C ALA A 165 6.26 14.27 -4.52
N LYS A 166 7.01 14.32 -5.63
CA LYS A 166 6.56 14.86 -6.91
C LYS A 166 6.78 13.84 -8.01
N GLU A 167 5.98 13.92 -9.06
CA GLU A 167 6.21 13.16 -10.28
C GLU A 167 7.62 13.43 -10.82
N ILE A 168 8.35 12.35 -11.07
CA ILE A 168 9.65 12.36 -11.75
C ILE A 168 9.42 12.08 -13.24
N LYS A 169 8.70 11.01 -13.54
CA LYS A 169 8.29 10.59 -14.89
C LYS A 169 7.26 9.47 -14.83
N LYS A 170 6.62 9.16 -15.95
CA LYS A 170 5.90 7.91 -16.17
C LYS A 170 6.87 6.78 -16.57
N ARG A 171 6.52 5.53 -16.25
CA ARG A 171 7.26 4.32 -16.66
C ARG A 171 7.21 4.10 -18.17
N PHE A 172 6.05 4.40 -18.78
CA PHE A 172 5.73 4.12 -20.19
C PHE A 172 4.94 5.27 -20.82
N THR A 173 4.66 5.18 -22.12
CA THR A 173 3.79 6.14 -22.82
C THR A 173 2.32 5.96 -22.41
N ASP A 174 1.49 6.99 -22.62
CA ASP A 174 0.05 6.91 -22.28
C ASP A 174 -0.67 5.79 -23.04
N THR A 175 -0.28 5.52 -24.29
CA THR A 175 -0.83 4.40 -25.08
C THR A 175 -0.51 3.06 -24.44
N GLU A 176 0.74 2.84 -24.03
CA GLU A 176 1.17 1.60 -23.37
C GLU A 176 0.54 1.44 -21.99
N ILE A 177 0.42 2.54 -21.22
CA ILE A 177 -0.27 2.55 -19.94
C ILE A 177 -1.72 2.12 -20.12
N ASN A 178 -2.42 2.63 -21.13
CA ASN A 178 -3.80 2.22 -21.41
C ASN A 178 -3.90 0.71 -21.72
N MET A 179 -2.96 0.14 -22.47
CA MET A 179 -2.91 -1.31 -22.73
C MET A 179 -2.71 -2.10 -21.43
N LEU A 180 -1.80 -1.66 -20.57
CA LEU A 180 -1.51 -2.26 -19.27
C LEU A 180 -2.72 -2.21 -18.32
N MET A 181 -3.37 -1.05 -18.26
CA MET A 181 -4.58 -0.83 -17.48
C MET A 181 -5.78 -1.63 -17.99
N GLU A 182 -5.85 -1.91 -19.30
CA GLU A 182 -6.86 -2.81 -19.86
C GLU A 182 -6.57 -4.26 -19.51
N MET A 183 -5.32 -4.71 -19.69
CA MET A 183 -5.01 -6.12 -19.59
C MET A 183 -4.87 -6.62 -18.16
N ARG A 184 -4.50 -5.75 -17.20
CA ARG A 184 -4.46 -6.04 -15.75
C ARG A 184 -3.87 -7.41 -15.42
N TRP A 185 -2.63 -7.65 -15.85
CA TRP A 185 -2.01 -8.98 -15.79
C TRP A 185 -1.97 -9.62 -14.39
N PHE A 186 -1.96 -8.79 -13.35
CA PHE A 186 -1.98 -9.18 -11.94
C PHE A 186 -3.33 -9.72 -11.45
N ASP A 187 -4.36 -9.74 -12.31
CA ASP A 187 -5.67 -10.36 -12.07
C ASP A 187 -5.84 -11.69 -12.83
N TRP A 188 -4.84 -12.10 -13.63
CA TRP A 188 -4.93 -13.34 -14.41
C TRP A 188 -4.74 -14.59 -13.56
N ASP A 189 -5.29 -15.70 -14.03
CA ASP A 189 -4.99 -17.02 -13.47
C ASP A 189 -3.49 -17.29 -13.49
N ARG A 190 -3.00 -17.97 -12.44
CA ARG A 190 -1.57 -18.22 -12.24
C ARG A 190 -0.91 -18.92 -13.43
N GLU A 191 -1.60 -19.88 -14.06
CA GLU A 191 -1.10 -20.61 -15.22
C GLU A 191 -0.85 -19.70 -16.44
N LEU A 192 -1.68 -18.66 -16.61
CA LEU A 192 -1.52 -17.67 -17.69
C LEU A 192 -0.34 -16.74 -17.40
N ILE A 193 -0.19 -16.32 -16.14
CA ILE A 193 0.97 -15.52 -15.70
C ILE A 193 2.25 -16.29 -15.98
N GLU A 194 2.32 -17.58 -15.62
CA GLU A 194 3.52 -18.41 -15.81
C GLU A 194 3.95 -18.52 -17.27
N LYS A 195 2.99 -18.67 -18.18
CA LYS A 195 3.24 -18.64 -19.63
C LYS A 195 3.74 -17.28 -20.11
N ALA A 196 3.28 -16.19 -19.48
CA ALA A 196 3.62 -14.82 -19.84
C ALA A 196 4.89 -14.28 -19.15
N ILE A 197 5.49 -14.98 -18.18
CA ILE A 197 6.67 -14.52 -17.41
C ILE A 197 7.79 -13.96 -18.31
N PRO A 198 8.20 -14.61 -19.42
CA PRO A 198 9.25 -14.07 -20.28
C PRO A 198 8.91 -12.69 -20.86
N LEU A 199 7.63 -12.43 -21.14
CA LEU A 199 7.14 -11.14 -21.64
C LEU A 199 7.02 -10.12 -20.49
N LEU A 200 6.45 -10.52 -19.36
CA LEU A 200 6.32 -9.69 -18.15
C LEU A 200 7.67 -9.23 -17.60
N SER A 201 8.72 -10.02 -17.81
CA SER A 201 10.09 -9.73 -17.38
C SER A 201 10.90 -8.98 -18.46
N SER A 202 10.23 -8.21 -19.31
CA SER A 202 10.82 -7.52 -20.47
C SER A 202 10.07 -6.21 -20.77
N PRO A 203 10.59 -5.33 -21.64
CA PRO A 203 9.86 -4.13 -22.08
C PRO A 203 8.77 -4.42 -23.14
N ALA A 204 8.47 -5.68 -23.46
CA ALA A 204 7.64 -6.09 -24.59
C ALA A 204 6.12 -5.95 -24.33
N ILE A 205 5.62 -4.73 -24.12
CA ILE A 205 4.21 -4.46 -23.83
C ILE A 205 3.29 -4.86 -24.99
N GLU A 206 3.61 -4.52 -26.24
CA GLU A 206 2.78 -4.88 -27.39
C GLU A 206 2.67 -6.40 -27.61
N PRO A 207 3.77 -7.19 -27.56
CA PRO A 207 3.67 -8.65 -27.55
C PRO A 207 2.85 -9.21 -26.37
N LEU A 208 3.01 -8.66 -25.16
CA LEU A 208 2.21 -9.08 -24.01
C LEU A 208 0.72 -8.77 -24.20
N PHE A 209 0.39 -7.61 -24.76
CA PHE A 209 -0.98 -7.24 -25.07
C PHE A 209 -1.58 -8.12 -26.17
N THR A 210 -0.77 -8.60 -27.11
CA THR A 210 -1.17 -9.60 -28.10
C THR A 210 -1.46 -10.95 -27.45
N PHE A 211 -0.60 -11.39 -26.52
CA PHE A 211 -0.86 -12.58 -25.71
C PHE A 211 -2.18 -12.46 -24.92
N TYR A 212 -2.40 -11.32 -24.25
CA TYR A 212 -3.64 -11.02 -23.54
C TYR A 212 -4.88 -11.17 -24.43
N LYS A 213 -4.86 -10.55 -25.62
CA LYS A 213 -5.98 -10.62 -26.57
C LYS A 213 -6.25 -12.03 -27.07
N ASN A 214 -5.23 -12.88 -27.19
CA ASN A 214 -5.39 -14.23 -27.73
C ASN A 214 -5.78 -15.26 -26.67
N GLU A 215 -5.15 -15.20 -25.49
CA GLU A 215 -5.15 -16.29 -24.51
C GLU A 215 -5.97 -16.00 -23.24
N VAL A 216 -6.26 -14.72 -22.97
CA VAL A 216 -6.89 -14.26 -21.73
C VAL A 216 -8.27 -13.66 -21.99
N LYS A 217 -8.36 -12.62 -22.84
CA LYS A 217 -9.62 -11.87 -23.06
C LYS A 217 -10.74 -12.69 -23.71
N ASN A 218 -10.39 -13.74 -24.45
CA ASN A 218 -11.34 -14.59 -25.17
C ASN A 218 -11.76 -15.85 -24.38
N LYS A 219 -11.34 -15.97 -23.12
CA LYS A 219 -11.82 -16.99 -22.19
C LYS A 219 -12.87 -16.39 -21.27
#